data_AF-A0A5C8VFB1-F1
#
_entry.id   AF-A0A5C8VFB1-F1
#
_cell.length_a   1.000
_cell.length_b   1.000
_cell.length_c   1.000
_cell.angle_alpha   90.00
_cell.angle_beta   90.00
_cell.angle_gamma   90.00
#
_symmetry.space_group_name_H-M   'P 1'
#
loop_
_entity.id
_entity.type
_entity.pdbx_description
1 polymer ?
#
loop_
_entity_poly.entity_id
_entity_poly.type
_entity_poly.pdbx_seq_one_letter_code
_entity_poly.pdbx_strand_id
1 'polypeptide(L)' 'MPGAIISFGWGAPSFAEQLPQLPALDAEAADADNKAITRLSVRGILTEGERDKAIRRATRRIEEALRKAADPA' A
#
# COMPACT_ATOMS: atom_id res chain seq x y z
N MET A 1 -0.15 12.51 12.61
CA MET A 1 -0.54 12.76 11.21
C MET A 1 -2.01 12.42 11.10
N PRO A 2 -2.91 13.37 10.79
CA PRO A 2 -4.32 13.03 10.59
C PRO A 2 -4.39 12.00 9.45
N GLY A 3 -5.06 10.88 9.73
CA GLY A 3 -4.91 9.62 9.00
C GLY A 3 -5.30 9.72 7.53
N ALA A 4 -4.30 9.71 6.65
CA ALA A 4 -4.53 9.44 5.24
C ALA A 4 -5.14 8.04 5.13
N ILE A 5 -6.38 7.96 4.64
CA ILE A 5 -7.05 6.68 4.39
C ILE A 5 -6.35 6.07 3.17
N ILE A 6 -5.47 5.10 3.41
CA ILE A 6 -4.81 4.37 2.34
C ILE A 6 -5.80 3.41 1.71
N SER A 7 -6.08 3.64 0.43
CA SER A 7 -7.04 2.88 -0.34
C SER A 7 -6.33 1.80 -1.16
N PHE A 8 -6.86 0.57 -1.08
CA PHE A 8 -6.43 -0.59 -1.87
C PHE A 8 -7.59 -1.06 -2.77
N GLY A 9 -7.26 -1.68 -3.90
CA GLY A 9 -8.22 -2.23 -4.85
C GLY A 9 -8.04 -1.70 -6.27
N TRP A 10 -8.92 -2.17 -7.17
CA TRP A 10 -8.83 -1.94 -8.61
C TRP A 10 -9.06 -0.48 -9.04
N GLY A 11 -9.82 0.28 -8.26
CA GLY A 11 -10.09 1.71 -8.49
C GLY A 11 -9.40 2.65 -7.50
N ALA A 12 -8.43 2.14 -6.72
CA ALA A 12 -7.66 3.00 -5.83
C ALA A 12 -6.71 3.90 -6.66
N PRO A 13 -6.54 5.19 -6.29
CA PRO A 13 -5.50 6.04 -6.89
C PRO A 13 -4.10 5.43 -6.66
N SER A 14 -3.10 5.89 -7.41
CA SER A 14 -1.73 5.43 -7.18
C SER A 14 -1.22 5.84 -5.80
N PHE A 15 -0.27 5.10 -5.23
CA PHE A 15 0.29 5.48 -3.92
C PHE A 15 1.04 6.81 -3.97
N ALA A 16 1.58 7.21 -5.13
CA ALA A 16 2.18 8.53 -5.31
C ALA A 16 1.15 9.67 -5.21
N GLU A 17 -0.09 9.44 -5.69
CA GLU A 17 -1.19 10.41 -5.55
C GLU A 17 -1.74 10.44 -4.13
N GLN A 18 -1.91 9.27 -3.50
CA GLN A 18 -2.45 9.16 -2.15
C GLN A 18 -1.46 9.66 -1.08
N LEU A 19 -0.16 9.45 -1.31
CA LEU A 19 0.92 9.73 -0.37
C LEU A 19 2.07 10.45 -1.10
N PRO A 20 1.94 11.74 -1.45
CA PRO A 20 2.97 12.49 -2.19
C PRO A 20 4.34 12.55 -1.48
N GLN A 21 4.36 12.38 -0.17
CA GLN A 21 5.55 12.35 0.67
C GLN A 21 6.26 10.98 0.70
N LEU A 22 5.64 9.93 0.13
CA LEU A 22 6.25 8.61 0.02
C LEU A 22 7.32 8.64 -1.09
N PRO A 23 8.54 8.12 -0.87
CA PRO A 23 9.54 8.04 -1.92
C PRO A 23 9.00 7.31 -3.15
N ALA A 24 9.35 7.78 -4.35
CA ALA A 24 8.79 7.27 -5.60
C ALA A 24 8.97 5.75 -5.78
N LEU A 25 10.11 5.21 -5.37
CA LEU A 25 10.38 3.76 -5.41
C LEU A 25 9.48 2.96 -4.47
N ASP A 26 9.22 3.47 -3.27
CA ASP A 26 8.31 2.83 -2.30
C ASP A 26 6.86 2.92 -2.78
N ALA A 27 6.48 4.03 -3.42
CA ALA A 27 5.16 4.20 -4.03
C ALA A 27 4.93 3.20 -5.18
N GLU A 28 5.92 3.03 -6.07
CA GLU A 28 5.85 2.05 -7.17
C GLU A 28 5.74 0.61 -6.64
N ALA A 29 6.50 0.27 -5.60
CA ALA A 29 6.42 -1.03 -4.94
C ALA A 29 5.03 -1.25 -4.31
N ALA A 30 4.46 -0.24 -3.66
CA ALA A 30 3.12 -0.31 -3.09
C ALA A 30 2.03 -0.49 -4.16
N ASP A 31 2.16 0.17 -5.31
CA ASP A 31 1.25 -0.02 -6.45
C ASP A 31 1.32 -1.45 -7.01
N ALA A 32 2.53 -2.01 -7.11
CA ALA A 32 2.74 -3.40 -7.53
C ALA A 32 2.10 -4.39 -6.54
N ASP A 33 2.28 -4.16 -5.23
CA ASP A 33 1.67 -4.97 -4.17
C ASP A 33 0.13 -4.90 -4.23
N ASN A 34 -0.45 -3.70 -4.40
CA ASN A 34 -1.90 -3.54 -4.53
C ASN A 34 -2.46 -4.30 -5.75
N LYS A 35 -1.78 -4.22 -6.90
CA LYS A 35 -2.16 -4.97 -8.10
C LYS A 35 -2.08 -6.48 -7.87
N ALA A 36 -1.04 -6.96 -7.21
CA ALA A 36 -0.86 -8.38 -6.90
C ALA A 36 -1.94 -8.89 -5.95
N ILE A 37 -2.18 -8.20 -4.83
CA ILE A 37 -3.22 -8.54 -3.85
C ILE A 37 -4.60 -8.56 -4.53
N THR A 38 -4.93 -7.52 -5.29
CA THR A 38 -6.20 -7.44 -6.01
C THR A 38 -6.37 -8.59 -6.99
N ARG A 39 -5.35 -8.88 -7.80
CA ARG A 39 -5.39 -9.97 -8.79
C ARG A 39 -5.55 -11.34 -8.14
N LEU A 40 -4.83 -11.62 -7.05
CA LEU A 40 -4.92 -12.91 -6.37
C LEU A 40 -6.26 -13.06 -5.64
N SER A 41 -6.80 -11.98 -5.10
CA SER A 41 -8.13 -11.97 -4.46
C SER A 41 -9.25 -12.23 -5.48
N VAL A 42 -9.24 -11.54 -6.63
CA VAL A 42 -10.24 -11.74 -7.70
C VAL A 42 -10.21 -13.15 -8.26
N ARG A 43 -9.03 -13.78 -8.30
CA ARG A 43 -8.87 -15.18 -8.75
C ARG A 43 -9.28 -16.21 -7.69
N GLY A 44 -9.69 -15.79 -6.49
CA GLY A 44 -10.01 -16.68 -5.39
C GLY A 44 -8.80 -17.43 -4.81
N ILE A 45 -7.57 -16.98 -5.09
CA ILE A 45 -6.34 -17.58 -4.57
C ILE A 45 -6.10 -17.11 -3.13
N LEU A 46 -6.35 -15.83 -2.86
CA LEU A 46 -6.36 -15.30 -1.50
C LEU A 46 -7.78 -15.33 -0.96
N THR A 47 -7.94 -15.91 0.22
CA THR A 47 -9.14 -15.71 1.04
C THR A 47 -9.24 -14.26 1.52
N GLU A 48 -10.43 -13.83 1.95
CA GLU A 48 -10.64 -12.48 2.49
C GLU A 48 -9.69 -12.18 3.67
N GLY A 49 -9.52 -13.12 4.59
CA GLY A 49 -8.60 -12.97 5.73
C GLY A 49 -7.13 -12.84 5.32
N GLU A 50 -6.70 -13.55 4.27
CA GLU A 50 -5.33 -13.44 3.75
C GLU A 50 -5.10 -12.14 3.00
N ARG A 51 -6.09 -11.69 2.22
CA ARG A 51 -6.10 -10.37 1.59
C ARG A 51 -5.95 -9.28 2.64
N ASP A 52 -6.75 -9.30 3.69
CA ASP A 52 -6.69 -8.31 4.77
C ASP A 52 -5.33 -8.30 5.47
N LYS A 53 -4.78 -9.49 5.71
CA LYS A 53 -3.44 -9.63 6.29
C LYS A 53 -2.36 -9.08 5.36
N ALA A 54 -2.49 -9.27 4.06
CA ALA A 54 -1.57 -8.72 3.06
C ALA A 54 -1.66 -7.18 3.02
N ILE A 55 -2.87 -6.64 3.01
CA ILE A 55 -3.12 -5.18 3.07
C ILE A 55 -2.48 -4.58 4.32
N ARG A 56 -2.74 -5.14 5.50
CA ARG A 56 -2.14 -4.63 6.76
C ARG A 56 -0.61 -4.64 6.74
N ARG A 57 0.00 -5.66 6.14
CA ARG A 57 1.47 -5.75 5.99
C ARG A 57 2.00 -4.68 5.03
N ALA A 58 1.33 -4.47 3.89
CA ALA A 58 1.68 -3.41 2.94
C ALA A 58 1.56 -2.03 3.59
N THR A 59 0.44 -1.75 4.26
CA THR A 59 0.23 -0.51 5.03
C THR A 59 1.36 -0.24 6.02
N ARG A 60 1.76 -1.25 6.81
CA ARG A 60 2.85 -1.08 7.78
C ARG A 60 4.19 -0.74 7.13
N ARG A 61 4.53 -1.35 5.99
CA ARG A 61 5.76 -1.01 5.25
C ARG A 61 5.73 0.42 4.74
N ILE A 62 4.58 0.86 4.22
CA ILE A 62 4.38 2.23 3.74
C ILE A 62 4.55 3.22 4.91
N GLU A 63 3.95 2.94 6.07
CA GLU A 63 4.12 3.78 7.27
C GLU A 63 5.58 3.87 7.73
N GLU A 64 6.32 2.75 7.67
CA GLU A 64 7.75 2.72 8.00
C GLU A 64 8.58 3.54 6.99
N ALA A 65 8.29 3.44 5.69
CA ALA A 65 8.93 4.24 4.65
C ALA A 65 8.64 5.75 4.83
N LEU A 66 7.38 6.10 5.12
CA LEU A 66 6.98 7.48 5.43
C LEU A 66 7.71 8.04 6.64
N ARG A 67 7.87 7.24 7.70
CA ARG A 67 8.61 7.66 8.89
C ARG A 67 10.08 7.92 8.59
N LYS A 68 10.72 7.07 7.79
CA LYS A 68 12.11 7.26 7.35
C LYS A 68 12.27 8.47 6.46
N ALA A 69 11.32 8.73 5.56
CA ALA A 69 11.34 9.91 4.71
C ALA A 69 11.17 11.22 5.51
N ALA A 70 10.39 11.17 6.60
CA ALA A 70 10.17 12.31 7.49
C ALA A 70 11.34 12.58 8.46
N ASP A 71 12.18 11.58 8.72
CA ASP A 71 13.36 11.67 9.59
C ASP A 71 14.61 11.18 8.84
N PRO A 72 15.13 12.00 7.91
CA PRO A 72 16.39 11.72 7.22
C PRO A 72 17.55 12.01 8.17
N ALA A 73 17.89 11.05 9.02
CA ALA A 73 19.14 11.07 9.76
C ALA A 73 20.36 11.05 8.81
#